data_AF-A0A225D3U9-F1
#
_entry.id   AF-A0A225D3U9-F1
#
_cell.length_a   1.000
_cell.length_b   1.000
_cell.length_c   1.000
_cell.angle_alpha   90.00
_cell.angle_beta   90.00
_cell.angle_gamma   90.00
#
_symmetry.space_group_name_H-M   'P 1'
#
loop_
_entity.id
_entity.type
_entity.pdbx_description
1 polymer ?
#
loop_
_entity_poly.entity_id
_entity_poly.type
_entity_poly.pdbx_seq_one_letter_code
_entity_poly.pdbx_strand_id
1 'polypeptide(L)'
;MYYPIQGTNMTTPRVATVAPVPEESATGKVAEIYADIKRTKGIAFVPNMWRVLATNPDHLELVWTRLKALMHPEAVGRPARLDPRTREIIALAVSATNGCAYCVNSHTAALRKLGMDVETLGEVLAIVGLFNSTNALADGYQIEPDVLPPLE
;
A
#
# COMPACT_ATOMS: atom_id res chain seq x y z
N MET A 1 4.74 27.17 -17.65
CA MET A 1 3.40 27.78 -17.79
C MET A 1 2.39 26.65 -17.82
N TYR A 2 1.61 26.45 -16.76
CA TYR A 2 0.52 25.46 -16.76
C TYR A 2 -0.59 26.00 -17.66
N TYR A 3 -0.89 25.28 -18.75
CA TYR A 3 -2.02 25.63 -19.60
C TYR A 3 -3.34 25.26 -18.89
N PRO A 4 -4.41 26.07 -19.04
CA PRO A 4 -5.74 25.61 -18.69
C PRO A 4 -6.07 24.42 -19.58
N ILE A 5 -6.40 23.29 -18.95
CA ILE A 5 -6.88 22.08 -19.63
C ILE A 5 -8.24 22.38 -20.28
N GLN A 6 -8.20 22.85 -21.53
CA GLN A 6 -9.37 22.90 -22.38
C GLN A 6 -9.68 21.47 -22.86
N GLY A 7 -10.87 20.96 -22.53
CA GLY A 7 -11.43 19.79 -23.22
C GLY A 7 -11.45 18.46 -22.47
N THR A 8 -11.28 18.40 -21.14
CA THR A 8 -11.61 17.15 -20.44
C THR A 8 -13.12 16.99 -20.38
N ASN A 9 -13.63 16.00 -21.11
CA ASN A 9 -15.00 15.51 -21.03
C ASN A 9 -15.35 15.30 -19.53
N MET A 10 -16.16 16.20 -18.95
CA MET A 10 -16.37 16.31 -17.50
C MET A 10 -17.18 15.16 -16.87
N THR A 11 -17.46 14.11 -17.63
CA THR A 11 -18.34 13.01 -17.22
C THR A 11 -17.61 11.89 -16.48
N THR A 12 -16.29 11.78 -16.60
CA THR A 12 -15.50 10.77 -15.88
C THR A 12 -14.53 11.44 -14.91
N PRO A 13 -14.67 11.23 -13.58
CA PRO A 13 -13.75 11.80 -12.59
C PRO A 13 -12.29 11.37 -12.86
N ARG A 14 -11.36 12.34 -12.86
CA ARG A 14 -9.94 12.04 -12.97
C ARG A 14 -9.46 11.35 -11.69
N VAL A 15 -9.08 10.08 -11.80
CA VAL A 15 -8.63 9.25 -10.65
C VAL A 15 -7.11 9.21 -10.47
N ALA A 16 -6.34 9.65 -11.47
CA ALA A 16 -4.87 9.64 -11.45
C ALA A 16 -4.28 10.66 -12.44
N THR A 17 -2.96 10.86 -12.38
CA THR A 17 -2.24 11.74 -13.31
C THR A 17 -2.17 11.18 -14.73
N VAL A 18 -2.30 9.86 -14.89
CA VAL A 18 -2.38 9.12 -16.16
C VAL A 18 -3.68 8.33 -16.25
N ALA A 19 -4.12 7.97 -17.46
CA ALA A 19 -5.28 7.10 -17.63
C ALA A 19 -4.95 5.68 -17.10
N PRO A 20 -5.71 5.15 -16.13
CA PRO A 20 -5.52 3.77 -15.69
C PRO A 20 -5.90 2.81 -16.80
N VAL A 21 -5.25 1.63 -16.88
CA VAL A 21 -5.65 0.55 -17.79
C VAL A 21 -6.86 -0.17 -17.20
N PRO A 22 -8.06 -0.07 -17.82
CA PRO A 22 -9.27 -0.75 -17.34
C PRO A 22 -9.10 -2.28 -17.28
N GLU A 23 -9.86 -2.93 -16.40
CA GLU A 23 -9.79 -4.40 -16.27
C GLU A 23 -10.34 -5.10 -17.50
N GLU A 24 -11.42 -4.57 -18.06
CA GLU A 24 -12.13 -5.08 -19.23
C GLU A 24 -11.32 -4.98 -20.52
N SER A 25 -10.33 -4.09 -20.56
CA SER A 25 -9.44 -3.92 -21.71
C SER A 25 -8.04 -4.50 -21.49
N ALA A 26 -7.76 -5.06 -20.30
CA ALA A 26 -6.47 -5.67 -20.01
C ALA A 26 -6.28 -6.93 -20.86
N THR A 27 -5.12 -7.06 -21.49
CA THR A 27 -4.74 -8.21 -22.32
C THR A 27 -3.33 -8.68 -21.98
N GLY A 28 -2.97 -9.91 -22.39
CA GLY A 28 -1.65 -10.50 -22.17
C GLY A 28 -1.19 -10.44 -20.71
N LYS A 29 0.07 -10.05 -20.49
CA LYS A 29 0.73 -9.94 -19.18
C LYS A 29 -0.11 -9.17 -18.15
N VAL A 30 -0.74 -8.05 -18.55
CA VAL A 30 -1.53 -7.23 -17.62
C VAL A 30 -2.76 -7.99 -17.11
N ALA A 31 -3.47 -8.70 -18.00
CA ALA A 31 -4.64 -9.49 -17.62
C ALA A 31 -4.28 -10.63 -16.66
N GLU A 32 -3.15 -11.30 -16.91
CA GLU A 32 -2.64 -12.37 -16.04
C GLU A 32 -2.30 -11.85 -14.64
N ILE A 33 -1.60 -10.70 -14.54
CA ILE A 33 -1.27 -10.08 -13.26
C ILE A 33 -2.53 -9.62 -12.53
N TYR A 34 -3.51 -9.04 -13.23
CA TYR A 34 -4.79 -8.64 -12.62
C TYR A 34 -5.55 -9.83 -12.05
N ALA A 35 -5.57 -10.96 -12.76
CA ALA A 35 -6.17 -12.19 -12.27
C ALA A 35 -5.44 -12.71 -11.01
N ASP A 36 -4.11 -12.64 -10.97
CA ASP A 36 -3.33 -13.02 -9.79
C ASP A 36 -3.55 -12.09 -8.61
N ILE A 37 -3.66 -10.77 -8.83
CA ILE A 37 -4.00 -9.79 -7.80
C ILE A 37 -5.34 -10.12 -7.16
N LYS A 38 -6.39 -10.33 -7.98
CA LYS A 38 -7.73 -10.65 -7.49
C LYS A 38 -7.76 -11.94 -6.68
N ARG A 39 -7.13 -12.99 -7.19
CA ARG A 39 -7.02 -14.28 -6.50
C ARG A 39 -6.25 -14.18 -5.18
N THR A 40 -5.07 -13.55 -5.21
CA THR A 40 -4.18 -13.47 -4.05
C THR A 40 -4.76 -12.61 -2.93
N LYS A 41 -5.40 -11.48 -3.27
CA LYS A 41 -6.00 -10.57 -2.28
C LYS A 41 -7.44 -10.92 -1.92
N GLY A 42 -8.07 -11.85 -2.65
CA GLY A 42 -9.47 -12.21 -2.51
C GLY A 42 -10.38 -10.99 -2.69
N ILE A 43 -10.20 -10.24 -3.79
CA ILE A 43 -10.95 -9.02 -4.11
C ILE A 43 -11.65 -9.15 -5.46
N ALA A 44 -12.82 -8.51 -5.60
CA ALA A 44 -13.65 -8.62 -6.80
C ALA A 44 -13.18 -7.75 -7.97
N PHE A 45 -12.45 -6.67 -7.67
CA PHE A 45 -11.94 -5.70 -8.64
C PHE A 45 -10.48 -5.38 -8.33
N VAL A 46 -9.78 -4.82 -9.30
CA VAL A 46 -8.37 -4.39 -9.26
C VAL A 46 -8.31 -2.90 -8.86
N PRO A 47 -7.73 -2.58 -7.68
CA PRO A 47 -7.57 -1.21 -7.21
C PRO A 47 -6.83 -0.29 -8.19
N ASN A 48 -7.15 1.01 -8.15
CA ASN A 48 -6.56 2.03 -9.04
C ASN A 48 -5.03 2.00 -9.09
N MET A 49 -4.33 1.74 -7.98
CA MET A 49 -2.87 1.67 -7.94
C MET A 49 -2.33 0.67 -8.97
N TRP A 50 -2.90 -0.53 -9.00
CA TRP A 50 -2.50 -1.57 -9.95
C TRP A 50 -2.88 -1.20 -11.37
N ARG A 51 -4.04 -0.56 -11.56
CA ARG A 51 -4.48 -0.10 -12.88
C ARG A 51 -3.64 1.02 -13.47
N VAL A 52 -3.10 1.88 -12.62
CA VAL A 52 -2.17 2.93 -13.02
C VAL A 52 -0.79 2.33 -13.31
N LEU A 53 -0.29 1.42 -12.47
CA LEU A 53 0.97 0.72 -12.73
C LEU A 53 0.96 -0.08 -14.04
N ALA A 54 -0.19 -0.62 -14.44
CA ALA A 54 -0.38 -1.34 -15.69
C ALA A 54 -0.09 -0.53 -16.96
N THR A 55 -0.01 0.81 -16.87
CA THR A 55 0.50 1.65 -17.97
C THR A 55 1.94 1.28 -18.37
N ASN A 56 2.68 0.60 -17.50
CA ASN A 56 3.95 -0.06 -17.76
C ASN A 56 3.89 -1.52 -17.27
N PRO A 57 3.62 -2.50 -18.15
CA PRO A 57 3.42 -3.90 -17.77
C PRO A 57 4.60 -4.54 -17.02
N ASP A 58 5.84 -4.23 -17.38
CA ASP A 58 7.03 -4.78 -16.72
C ASP A 58 7.19 -4.20 -15.31
N HIS A 59 6.88 -2.91 -15.15
CA HIS A 59 6.89 -2.30 -13.82
C HIS A 59 5.78 -2.86 -12.92
N LEU A 60 4.57 -3.07 -13.47
CA LEU A 60 3.48 -3.74 -12.75
C LEU A 60 3.90 -5.12 -12.24
N GLU A 61 4.54 -5.92 -13.11
CA GLU A 61 5.03 -7.26 -12.75
C GLU A 61 6.04 -7.22 -11.61
N LEU A 62 7.03 -6.33 -11.69
CA LEU A 62 8.06 -6.18 -10.67
C LEU A 62 7.46 -5.78 -9.32
N VAL A 63 6.57 -4.78 -9.31
CA VAL A 63 5.93 -4.29 -8.08
C VAL A 63 5.02 -5.37 -7.49
N TRP A 64 4.20 -6.02 -8.31
CA TRP A 64 3.29 -7.07 -7.83
C TRP A 64 4.05 -8.27 -7.28
N THR A 65 5.09 -8.74 -7.98
CA THR A 65 5.91 -9.87 -7.54
C THR A 65 6.51 -9.61 -6.16
N ARG A 66 7.10 -8.41 -5.96
CA ARG A 66 7.68 -8.02 -4.68
C ARG A 66 6.60 -7.91 -3.59
N LEU A 67 5.47 -7.27 -3.89
CA LEU A 67 4.39 -7.11 -2.92
C LEU A 67 3.83 -8.46 -2.50
N LYS A 68 3.56 -9.35 -3.45
CA LYS A 68 3.04 -10.71 -3.18
C LYS A 68 4.01 -11.49 -2.31
N ALA A 69 5.31 -11.47 -2.62
CA ALA A 69 6.30 -12.20 -1.84
C ALA A 69 6.47 -11.69 -0.40
N LEU A 70 6.17 -10.43 -0.11
CA LEU A 70 6.32 -9.83 1.23
C LEU A 70 5.01 -9.82 2.04
N MET A 71 3.89 -9.49 1.40
CA MET A 71 2.59 -9.34 2.05
C MET A 71 1.75 -10.61 2.04
N HIS A 72 2.04 -11.52 1.11
CA HIS A 72 1.36 -12.81 0.93
C HIS A 72 2.39 -13.94 0.68
N PRO A 73 3.41 -14.11 1.54
CA PRO A 73 4.45 -15.13 1.37
C PRO A 73 3.87 -16.54 1.19
N GLU A 74 2.73 -16.83 1.81
CA GLU A 74 2.02 -18.10 1.68
C GLU A 74 1.58 -18.36 0.23
N ALA A 75 1.21 -17.31 -0.51
CA ALA A 75 0.81 -17.39 -1.92
C ALA A 75 1.99 -17.64 -2.87
N VAL A 76 3.22 -17.66 -2.36
CA VAL A 76 4.46 -18.02 -3.09
C VAL A 76 5.21 -19.18 -2.40
N GLY A 77 4.53 -19.93 -1.53
CA GLY A 77 5.11 -21.10 -0.86
C GLY A 77 6.17 -20.77 0.19
N ARG A 78 6.26 -19.53 0.66
CA ARG A 78 7.18 -19.13 1.73
C ARG A 78 6.48 -19.20 3.10
N PRO A 79 7.16 -19.71 4.14
CA PRO A 79 6.63 -19.66 5.49
C PRO A 79 6.54 -18.20 5.98
N ALA A 80 5.45 -17.88 6.68
CA ALA A 80 5.23 -16.58 7.27
C ALA A 80 5.61 -16.58 8.74
N ARG A 81 6.37 -15.57 9.15
CA ARG A 81 6.66 -15.30 10.57
C ARG A 81 5.74 -14.23 11.18
N LEU A 82 5.18 -13.38 10.32
CA LEU A 82 4.20 -12.36 10.69
C LEU A 82 2.85 -12.76 10.12
N ASP A 83 1.81 -12.67 10.93
CA ASP A 83 0.45 -12.86 10.45
C ASP A 83 0.01 -11.71 9.52
N PRO A 84 -1.04 -11.90 8.70
CA PRO A 84 -1.50 -10.88 7.76
C PRO A 84 -1.87 -9.54 8.41
N ARG A 85 -2.42 -9.54 9.63
CA ARG A 85 -2.85 -8.32 10.34
C ARG A 85 -1.62 -7.51 10.75
N THR A 86 -0.58 -8.14 11.28
CA THR A 86 0.69 -7.45 11.61
C THR A 86 1.33 -6.82 10.36
N ARG A 87 1.37 -7.53 9.23
CA ARG A 87 1.93 -6.99 7.98
C ARG A 87 1.18 -5.74 7.51
N GLU A 88 -0.14 -5.75 7.59
CA GLU A 88 -0.98 -4.61 7.20
C GLU A 88 -0.89 -3.44 8.22
N ILE A 89 -0.68 -3.70 9.51
CA ILE A 89 -0.41 -2.65 10.52
C ILE A 89 0.89 -1.91 10.18
N ILE A 90 1.96 -2.64 9.85
CA ILE A 90 3.24 -2.04 9.44
C ILE A 90 3.03 -1.18 8.18
N ALA A 91 2.30 -1.70 7.19
CA ALA A 91 2.01 -0.97 5.96
C ALA A 91 1.20 0.31 6.21
N LEU A 92 0.19 0.25 7.09
CA LEU A 92 -0.60 1.41 7.50
C LEU A 92 0.27 2.44 8.25
N ALA A 93 1.11 2.01 9.18
CA ALA A 93 2.00 2.88 9.94
C ALA A 93 2.94 3.68 9.02
N VAL A 94 3.64 2.98 8.11
CA VAL A 94 4.51 3.61 7.11
C VAL A 94 3.71 4.54 6.19
N SER A 95 2.52 4.14 5.77
CA SER A 95 1.65 4.96 4.91
C SER A 95 1.21 6.25 5.58
N ALA A 96 0.88 6.20 6.87
CA ALA A 96 0.46 7.35 7.66
C ALA A 96 1.63 8.30 7.89
N THR A 97 2.80 7.79 8.28
CA THR A 97 4.03 8.59 8.44
C THR A 97 4.45 9.27 7.13
N ASN A 98 4.30 8.59 5.99
CA ASN A 98 4.63 9.16 4.67
C ASN A 98 3.53 10.06 4.09
N GLY A 99 2.40 10.25 4.78
CA GLY A 99 1.29 11.07 4.30
C GLY A 99 0.58 10.54 3.04
N CYS A 100 0.63 9.23 2.78
CA CYS A 100 0.02 8.65 1.58
C CYS A 100 -1.50 8.40 1.78
N ALA A 101 -2.35 9.35 1.39
CA ALA A 101 -3.81 9.22 1.55
C ALA A 101 -4.40 7.95 0.89
N TYR A 102 -3.98 7.61 -0.33
CA TYR A 102 -4.43 6.39 -1.02
C TYR A 102 -4.06 5.14 -0.22
N CYS A 103 -2.80 5.08 0.23
CA CYS A 103 -2.26 3.92 0.94
C CYS A 103 -2.93 3.76 2.31
N VAL A 104 -3.14 4.85 3.06
CA VAL A 104 -3.85 4.84 4.35
C VAL A 104 -5.24 4.24 4.19
N ASN A 105 -6.01 4.69 3.18
CA ASN A 105 -7.33 4.13 2.91
C ASN A 105 -7.28 2.65 2.52
N SER A 106 -6.36 2.27 1.63
CA SER A 106 -6.22 0.89 1.16
C SER A 106 -5.85 -0.08 2.29
N HIS A 107 -4.85 0.26 3.10
CA HIS A 107 -4.39 -0.59 4.20
C HIS A 107 -5.37 -0.61 5.36
N THR A 108 -6.06 0.50 5.63
CA THR A 108 -7.17 0.51 6.60
C THR A 108 -8.28 -0.44 6.15
N ALA A 109 -8.70 -0.39 4.88
CA ALA A 109 -9.71 -1.30 4.36
C ALA A 109 -9.29 -2.79 4.46
N ALA A 110 -8.00 -3.08 4.20
CA ALA A 110 -7.45 -4.43 4.38
C ALA A 110 -7.51 -4.88 5.86
N LEU A 111 -7.15 -4.01 6.81
CA LEU A 111 -7.25 -4.30 8.24
C LEU A 111 -8.70 -4.50 8.71
N ARG A 112 -9.64 -3.70 8.20
CA ARG A 112 -11.07 -3.88 8.46
C ARG A 112 -11.56 -5.24 7.96
N LYS A 113 -11.13 -5.69 6.78
CA LYS A 113 -11.42 -7.04 6.26
C LYS A 113 -10.83 -8.15 7.15
N LEU A 114 -9.71 -7.89 7.82
CA LEU A 114 -9.07 -8.78 8.79
C LEU A 114 -9.67 -8.66 10.22
N GLY A 115 -10.80 -7.97 10.38
CA GLY A 115 -11.54 -7.91 11.64
C GLY A 115 -11.05 -6.85 12.64
N MET A 116 -10.22 -5.88 12.22
CA MET A 116 -9.84 -4.76 13.09
C MET A 116 -11.02 -3.82 13.31
N ASP A 117 -11.40 -3.58 14.57
CA ASP A 117 -12.40 -2.56 14.94
C ASP A 117 -11.83 -1.13 14.90
N VAL A 118 -12.70 -0.13 15.13
CA VAL A 118 -12.31 1.28 15.00
C VAL A 118 -11.46 1.76 16.18
N GLU A 119 -11.62 1.15 17.35
CA GLU A 119 -10.87 1.49 18.55
C GLU A 119 -9.42 1.01 18.41
N THR A 120 -9.23 -0.23 17.97
CA THR A 120 -7.91 -0.80 17.67
C THR A 120 -7.21 -0.01 16.56
N LEU A 121 -7.94 0.45 15.53
CA LEU A 121 -7.37 1.34 14.51
C LEU A 121 -6.87 2.66 15.14
N GLY A 122 -7.66 3.22 16.06
CA GLY A 122 -7.28 4.40 16.83
C GLY A 122 -6.00 4.18 17.65
N GLU A 123 -5.87 3.03 18.32
CA GLU A 123 -4.66 2.67 19.07
C GLU A 123 -3.42 2.58 18.16
N VAL A 124 -3.54 1.92 17.00
CA VAL A 124 -2.45 1.85 16.02
C VAL A 124 -2.01 3.26 15.60
N LEU A 125 -2.95 4.13 15.26
CA LEU A 125 -2.63 5.50 14.83
C LEU A 125 -2.09 6.37 15.97
N ALA A 126 -2.52 6.15 17.21
CA ALA A 126 -1.96 6.82 18.38
C ALA A 126 -0.49 6.43 18.60
N ILE A 127 -0.14 5.14 18.45
CA ILE A 127 1.25 4.66 18.52
C ILE A 127 2.10 5.28 17.41
N VAL A 128 1.59 5.32 16.17
CA VAL A 128 2.29 5.96 15.04
C VAL A 128 2.55 7.44 15.31
N GLY A 129 1.54 8.17 15.81
CA GLY A 129 1.68 9.58 16.18
C GLY A 129 2.73 9.81 17.27
N LEU A 130 2.72 8.98 18.32
CA LEU A 130 3.71 9.02 19.40
C LEU A 130 5.13 8.88 18.84
N PHE A 131 5.41 7.83 18.06
CA PHE A 131 6.76 7.58 17.54
C PHE A 131 7.21 8.61 16.51
N ASN A 132 6.30 9.11 15.65
CA ASN A 132 6.66 10.22 14.76
C ASN A 132 7.08 11.46 15.56
N SER A 133 6.39 11.77 16.67
CA SER A 133 6.74 12.90 17.52
C SER A 133 8.04 12.69 18.30
N THR A 134 8.24 11.53 18.93
CA THR A 134 9.42 11.28 19.76
C THR A 134 10.68 11.09 18.92
N ASN A 135 10.58 10.49 17.73
CA ASN A 135 11.70 10.38 16.80
C ASN A 135 12.20 11.77 16.38
N ALA A 136 11.29 12.72 16.10
CA ALA A 136 11.66 14.08 15.76
C ALA A 136 12.37 14.82 16.91
N LEU A 137 12.00 14.53 18.17
CA LEU A 137 12.71 15.07 19.33
C LEU A 137 14.12 14.48 19.45
N ALA A 138 14.25 13.15 19.35
CA ALA A 138 15.55 12.49 19.46
C ALA A 138 16.53 12.95 18.37
N ASP A 139 16.03 13.04 17.13
CA ASP A 139 16.79 13.60 16.01
C ASP A 139 17.10 15.07 16.21
N GLY A 140 16.13 15.90 16.60
CA GLY A 140 16.35 17.33 16.87
C GLY A 140 17.40 17.61 17.96
N TYR A 141 17.49 16.75 18.98
CA TYR A 141 18.52 16.83 20.02
C TYR A 141 19.84 16.15 19.64
N GLN A 142 19.91 15.45 18.49
CA GLN A 142 21.06 14.68 18.03
C GLN A 142 21.54 13.69 19.09
N ILE A 143 20.61 12.90 19.65
CA ILE A 143 20.90 11.91 20.69
C ILE A 143 21.64 10.71 20.08
N GLU A 144 22.80 10.37 20.64
CA GLU A 144 23.55 9.16 20.29
C GLU A 144 22.95 7.91 20.98
N PRO A 145 22.85 6.75 20.31
CA PRO A 145 22.35 5.53 20.92
C PRO A 145 23.31 4.99 22.00
N ASP A 146 22.80 4.77 23.21
CA ASP A 146 23.51 4.15 24.34
C ASP A 146 22.89 2.81 24.79
N VAL A 147 21.67 2.51 24.32
CA VAL A 147 21.02 1.22 24.48
C VAL A 147 21.15 0.43 23.18
N LEU A 148 22.00 -0.60 23.20
CA LEU A 148 22.27 -1.46 22.04
C LEU A 148 21.79 -2.90 22.29
N PRO A 149 21.13 -3.55 21.33
CA PRO A 149 20.73 -4.95 21.47
C PRO A 149 21.94 -5.89 21.40
N PRO A 150 21.86 -7.10 21.97
CA PRO A 150 22.78 -8.18 21.65
C PRO A 150 22.76 -8.50 20.14
N LEU A 151 23.89 -8.96 19.60
CA LEU A 151 24.02 -9.29 18.17
C LEU A 151 23.57 -10.71 17.81
N GLU A 152 23.18 -11.50 18.81
CA GLU A 152 22.80 -12.91 18.68
C GLU A 152 21.45 -13.18 19.36
#